data_AF-A0A5C6E5A5-F1
#
_entry.id   AF-A0A5C6E5A5-F1
#
_cell.length_a   1.000
_cell.length_b   1.000
_cell.length_c   1.000
_cell.angle_alpha   90.00
_cell.angle_beta   90.00
_cell.angle_gamma   90.00
#
_symmetry.space_group_name_H-M   'P 1'
#
loop_
_entity.id
_entity.type
_entity.pdbx_description
1 polymer ?
#
loop_
_entity_poly.entity_id
_entity_poly.type
_entity_poly.pdbx_seq_one_letter_code
_entity_poly.pdbx_strand_id
1 'polypeptide(L)'
;MFRNILTTLTLLCGLSLVLPTPSASAAISARFPNCAAIDADLKRLDSQCSTFQSQLVDLDQAAWRFEEGIKVGIKTTSLIRDFDRRLKRLSDRLTPYQSLPHVRTVARHLKKNIDRVQKQVASVRKKADAFERDVLKPAKQRVKNLRQTIAIGRAKLDSCKREIDAYRQALVSATELAKYHPHLTSSLDDVASRSRWTIRTTADGIAQVSAETQKIASSFQIIDGVFAAFSIVHDSVRRSGDTIKGAEELVGKIDSVITKQINIKNPITRQTKRFNVREVLEKPQDIAGIILKPLNKIVDALLDPILSKMKLEIPTPKGLSTLSMTLDQATQIHRDLKNQMQVVESMLSAKLQNAIATFTTQAQNVRTIAEQRIVVPPRQDPPRRAEEKPTQSIADPSPASTRDMPAMFIGFGS
;
A
#
# COMPACT_ATOMS: atom_id res chain seq x y z
N MET A 1 21.15 -24.60 11.28
CA MET A 1 21.67 -24.81 9.92
C MET A 1 21.54 -23.57 9.01
N PHE A 2 21.86 -22.36 9.50
CA PHE A 2 21.69 -21.10 8.74
C PHE A 2 22.92 -20.18 8.82
N ARG A 3 24.10 -20.73 9.11
CA ARG A 3 25.31 -19.93 9.38
C ARG A 3 26.47 -20.16 8.40
N ASN A 4 26.31 -21.10 7.45
CA ASN A 4 27.36 -21.45 6.48
C ASN A 4 27.07 -21.00 5.03
N ILE A 5 26.00 -20.24 4.78
CA ILE A 5 25.68 -19.68 3.45
C ILE A 5 26.17 -18.22 3.30
N LEU A 6 26.62 -17.60 4.40
CA LEU A 6 27.03 -16.18 4.39
C LEU A 6 28.53 -15.95 4.14
N THR A 7 29.34 -17.01 4.05
CA THR A 7 30.81 -16.91 3.88
C THR A 7 31.30 -17.34 2.50
N THR A 8 30.46 -17.91 1.65
CA THR A 8 30.81 -18.24 0.26
C THR A 8 30.44 -17.16 -0.76
N LEU A 9 29.71 -16.12 -0.35
CA LEU A 9 29.33 -15.00 -1.22
C LEU A 9 30.25 -13.77 -1.09
N THR A 10 31.22 -13.79 -0.16
CA THR A 10 32.19 -12.71 0.07
C THR A 10 33.57 -12.96 -0.57
N LEU A 11 33.79 -14.12 -1.20
CA LEU A 11 35.07 -14.48 -1.82
C LEU A 11 35.10 -14.34 -3.36
N LEU A 12 34.01 -13.88 -3.98
CA LEU A 12 33.92 -13.58 -5.41
C LEU A 12 33.96 -12.07 -5.74
N CYS A 13 34.22 -11.22 -4.74
CA CYS A 13 34.42 -9.77 -4.90
C CYS A 13 35.90 -9.32 -4.75
N GLY A 14 36.85 -10.26 -4.71
CA GLY A 14 38.24 -9.99 -4.31
C GLY A 14 39.27 -9.85 -5.43
N LEU A 15 38.88 -9.63 -6.68
CA LEU A 15 39.81 -9.44 -7.80
C LEU A 15 39.29 -8.40 -8.80
N SER A 16 38.91 -7.23 -8.29
CA SER A 16 38.85 -6.02 -9.10
C SER A 16 40.27 -5.47 -9.22
N LEU A 17 40.96 -5.86 -10.31
CA LEU A 17 42.10 -5.11 -10.80
C LEU A 17 41.72 -3.63 -10.85
N VAL A 18 42.47 -2.83 -10.09
CA VAL A 18 42.42 -1.37 -10.09
C VAL A 18 42.81 -0.90 -11.48
N LEU A 19 41.82 -0.78 -12.36
CA LEU A 19 41.87 0.08 -13.53
C LEU A 19 41.38 1.47 -13.08
N PRO A 20 42.06 2.55 -13.47
CA PRO A 20 41.68 3.90 -13.09
C PRO A 20 40.25 4.16 -13.56
N THR A 21 39.36 4.51 -12.65
CA THR A 21 38.02 5.01 -12.99
C THR A 21 38.17 6.39 -13.63
N PRO A 22 37.84 6.58 -14.92
CA PRO A 22 37.57 7.92 -15.41
C PRO A 22 36.23 8.36 -14.80
N SER A 23 36.30 9.16 -13.74
CA SER A 23 35.17 9.94 -13.27
C SER A 23 34.80 11.00 -14.31
N ALA A 24 33.49 11.24 -14.43
CA ALA A 24 32.82 12.33 -15.14
C ALA A 24 32.84 12.30 -16.69
N SER A 25 31.72 11.80 -17.25
CA SER A 25 31.10 12.33 -18.48
C SER A 25 32.03 12.54 -19.69
N ALA A 26 32.71 11.49 -20.14
CA ALA A 26 33.17 11.46 -21.52
C ALA A 26 31.93 11.42 -22.44
N ALA A 27 31.63 12.54 -23.10
CA ALA A 27 30.59 12.57 -24.12
C ALA A 27 30.99 11.59 -25.23
N ILE A 28 30.10 10.65 -25.57
CA ILE A 28 30.33 9.72 -26.68
C ILE A 28 30.52 10.55 -27.94
N SER A 29 31.65 10.31 -28.63
CA SER A 29 32.05 11.09 -29.80
C SER A 29 30.95 11.10 -30.87
N ALA A 30 30.76 12.26 -31.53
CA ALA A 30 29.83 12.42 -32.65
C ALA A 30 30.08 11.45 -33.82
N ARG A 31 31.24 10.78 -33.84
CA ARG A 31 31.59 9.71 -34.78
C ARG A 31 30.73 8.44 -34.64
N PHE A 32 30.04 8.26 -33.51
CA PHE A 32 29.15 7.11 -33.26
C PHE A 32 27.71 7.58 -32.95
N PRO A 33 26.92 7.97 -33.96
CA PRO A 33 25.62 8.60 -33.76
C PRO A 33 24.61 7.69 -33.04
N ASN A 34 24.59 6.39 -33.32
CA ASN A 34 23.67 5.46 -32.64
C ASN A 34 24.05 5.22 -31.18
N CYS A 35 25.35 5.18 -30.86
CA CYS A 35 25.82 5.07 -29.47
C CYS A 35 25.49 6.33 -28.66
N ALA A 36 25.72 7.51 -29.24
CA ALA A 36 25.32 8.78 -28.60
C ALA A 36 23.80 8.85 -28.37
N ALA A 37 23.01 8.36 -29.32
CA ALA A 37 21.57 8.31 -29.19
C ALA A 37 21.08 7.33 -28.12
N ILE A 38 21.78 6.21 -27.93
CA ILE A 38 21.50 5.27 -26.83
C ILE A 38 21.83 5.87 -25.48
N ASP A 39 22.97 6.56 -25.32
CA ASP A 39 23.27 7.24 -24.05
C ASP A 39 22.21 8.31 -23.72
N ALA A 40 21.70 9.02 -24.73
CA ALA A 40 20.57 9.93 -24.53
C ALA A 40 19.28 9.18 -24.11
N ASP A 41 18.94 8.07 -24.78
CA ASP A 41 17.78 7.25 -24.44
C ASP A 41 17.92 6.62 -23.02
N LEU A 42 19.12 6.20 -22.62
CA LEU A 42 19.44 5.66 -21.29
C LEU A 42 19.41 6.74 -20.19
N LYS A 43 19.91 7.96 -20.46
CA LYS A 43 19.76 9.11 -19.54
C LYS A 43 18.29 9.46 -19.32
N ARG A 44 17.50 9.47 -20.40
CA ARG A 44 16.04 9.68 -20.31
C ARG A 44 15.38 8.57 -19.48
N LEU A 45 15.80 7.32 -19.66
CA LEU A 45 15.27 6.21 -18.88
C LEU A 45 15.63 6.32 -17.40
N ASP A 46 16.86 6.70 -17.07
CA ASP A 46 17.30 6.91 -15.68
C ASP A 46 16.49 8.02 -14.98
N SER A 47 16.22 9.13 -15.68
CA SER A 47 15.38 10.20 -15.15
C SER A 47 13.92 9.76 -14.97
N GLN A 48 13.37 8.94 -15.89
CA GLN A 48 12.05 8.32 -15.75
C GLN A 48 12.00 7.35 -14.56
N CYS A 49 13.01 6.50 -14.37
CA CYS A 49 13.14 5.61 -13.21
C CYS A 49 13.15 6.40 -11.90
N SER A 50 13.90 7.50 -11.84
CA SER A 50 13.98 8.38 -10.66
C SER A 50 12.64 9.06 -10.36
N THR A 51 11.96 9.53 -11.40
CA THR A 51 10.60 10.13 -11.28
C THR A 51 9.61 9.09 -10.77
N PHE A 52 9.63 7.89 -11.35
CA PHE A 52 8.73 6.82 -10.96
C PHE A 52 9.02 6.32 -9.54
N GLN A 53 10.30 6.31 -9.12
CA GLN A 53 10.68 6.01 -7.74
C GLN A 53 10.08 7.01 -6.75
N SER A 54 10.09 8.32 -7.05
CA SER A 54 9.41 9.33 -6.24
C SER A 54 7.90 9.08 -6.16
N GLN A 55 7.26 8.76 -7.29
CA GLN A 55 5.83 8.45 -7.32
C GLN A 55 5.47 7.20 -6.51
N LEU A 56 6.35 6.20 -6.47
CA LEU A 56 6.17 5.02 -5.62
C LEU A 56 6.28 5.36 -4.13
N VAL A 57 7.11 6.33 -3.75
CA VAL A 57 7.16 6.86 -2.37
C VAL A 57 5.85 7.55 -2.03
N ASP A 58 5.35 8.41 -2.91
CA ASP A 58 4.06 9.09 -2.72
C ASP A 58 2.90 8.10 -2.64
N LEU A 59 2.92 7.05 -3.47
CA LEU A 59 1.92 5.99 -3.42
C LEU A 59 2.00 5.18 -2.12
N ASP A 60 3.18 4.84 -1.61
CA ASP A 60 3.31 4.15 -0.31
C ASP A 60 2.77 5.01 0.83
N GLN A 61 3.03 6.32 0.80
CA GLN A 61 2.49 7.27 1.78
C GLN A 61 0.95 7.36 1.68
N ALA A 62 0.40 7.41 0.47
CA ALA A 62 -1.05 7.40 0.26
C ALA A 62 -1.68 6.09 0.71
N ALA A 63 -1.06 4.95 0.40
CA ALA A 63 -1.49 3.63 0.84
C ALA A 63 -1.47 3.50 2.37
N TRP A 64 -0.44 4.06 3.04
CA TRP A 64 -0.37 4.10 4.50
C TRP A 64 -1.51 4.95 5.12
N ARG A 65 -1.76 6.16 4.59
CA ARG A 65 -2.88 7.00 5.05
C ARG A 65 -4.22 6.30 4.88
N PHE A 66 -4.41 5.64 3.74
CA PHE A 66 -5.59 4.85 3.46
C PHE A 66 -5.74 3.67 4.44
N GLU A 67 -4.65 2.99 4.82
CA GLU A 67 -4.65 1.95 5.85
C GLU A 67 -5.09 2.50 7.23
N GLU A 68 -4.59 3.67 7.62
CA GLU A 68 -5.04 4.34 8.85
C GLU A 68 -6.52 4.74 8.78
N GLY A 69 -6.96 5.27 7.64
CA GLY A 69 -8.37 5.55 7.36
C GLY A 69 -9.25 4.31 7.53
N ILE A 70 -8.82 3.14 7.04
CA ILE A 70 -9.52 1.87 7.24
C ILE A 70 -9.65 1.55 8.74
N LYS A 71 -8.59 1.70 9.52
CA LYS A 71 -8.63 1.44 10.98
C LYS A 71 -9.64 2.36 11.67
N VAL A 72 -9.65 3.65 11.32
CA VAL A 72 -10.63 4.62 11.82
C VAL A 72 -12.05 4.22 11.41
N GLY A 73 -12.27 3.82 10.16
CA GLY A 73 -13.55 3.36 9.65
C GLY A 73 -14.08 2.16 10.44
N ILE A 74 -13.28 1.11 10.61
CA ILE A 74 -13.66 -0.10 11.39
C ILE A 74 -14.00 0.26 12.84
N LYS A 75 -13.15 1.08 13.49
CA LYS A 75 -13.39 1.53 14.87
C LYS A 75 -14.69 2.32 14.98
N THR A 76 -14.96 3.19 14.01
CA THR A 76 -16.18 4.00 13.96
C THR A 76 -17.41 3.13 13.74
N THR A 77 -17.36 2.13 12.86
CA THR A 77 -18.45 1.16 12.69
C THR A 77 -18.76 0.41 13.99
N SER A 78 -17.74 -0.04 14.72
CA SER A 78 -17.94 -0.65 16.04
C SER A 78 -18.61 0.31 17.02
N LEU A 79 -18.17 1.56 17.04
CA LEU A 79 -18.71 2.58 17.93
C LEU A 79 -20.18 2.93 17.59
N ILE A 80 -20.54 3.00 16.30
CA ILE A 80 -21.93 3.13 15.84
C ILE A 80 -22.77 1.91 16.29
N ARG A 81 -22.22 0.70 16.19
CA ARG A 81 -22.90 -0.54 16.60
C ARG A 81 -23.18 -0.57 18.10
N ASP A 82 -22.22 -0.16 18.91
CA ASP A 82 -22.39 -0.08 20.35
C ASP A 82 -23.37 1.02 20.76
N PHE A 83 -23.34 2.16 20.06
CA PHE A 83 -24.30 3.24 20.26
C PHE A 83 -25.74 2.82 19.94
N ASP A 84 -25.98 2.14 18.81
CA ASP A 84 -27.28 1.57 18.44
C ASP A 84 -27.81 0.59 19.50
N ARG A 85 -26.93 -0.30 20.00
CA ARG A 85 -27.28 -1.27 21.06
C ARG A 85 -27.66 -0.56 22.36
N ARG A 86 -26.94 0.48 22.75
CA ARG A 86 -27.24 1.27 23.96
C ARG A 86 -28.57 2.00 23.83
N LEU A 87 -28.83 2.65 22.69
CA LEU A 87 -30.13 3.28 22.40
C LEU A 87 -31.27 2.28 22.52
N LYS A 88 -31.13 1.10 21.91
CA LYS A 88 -32.14 0.04 21.99
C LYS A 88 -32.41 -0.38 23.43
N ARG A 89 -31.37 -0.70 24.20
CA ARG A 89 -31.49 -1.07 25.63
C ARG A 89 -32.16 0.03 26.45
N LEU A 90 -31.81 1.29 26.21
CA LEU A 90 -32.41 2.41 26.92
C LEU A 90 -33.90 2.58 26.57
N SER A 91 -34.27 2.43 25.30
CA SER A 91 -35.69 2.43 24.88
C SER A 91 -36.47 1.28 25.55
N ASP A 92 -35.90 0.08 25.56
CA ASP A 92 -36.52 -1.10 26.20
C ASP A 92 -36.73 -0.86 27.70
N ARG A 93 -35.72 -0.32 28.40
CA ARG A 93 -35.79 0.02 29.84
C ARG A 93 -36.82 1.12 30.16
N LEU A 94 -37.16 1.99 29.20
CA LEU A 94 -38.15 3.05 29.41
C LEU A 94 -39.60 2.57 29.29
N THR A 95 -39.83 1.43 28.63
CA THR A 95 -41.16 0.84 28.41
C THR A 95 -42.00 0.67 29.70
N PRO A 96 -41.48 0.08 30.80
CA PRO A 96 -42.27 -0.10 32.02
C PRO A 96 -42.69 1.23 32.68
N TYR A 97 -41.99 2.33 32.43
CA TYR A 97 -42.34 3.63 33.04
C TYR A 97 -43.42 4.39 32.25
N GLN A 98 -43.83 3.91 31.08
CA GLN A 98 -44.86 4.55 30.26
C GLN A 98 -46.29 4.37 30.80
N SER A 99 -46.49 3.46 31.76
CA SER A 99 -47.76 3.24 32.46
C SER A 99 -47.88 4.07 33.75
N LEU A 100 -46.78 4.56 34.33
CA LEU A 100 -46.76 5.24 35.63
C LEU A 100 -47.19 6.72 35.51
N PRO A 101 -48.26 7.19 36.16
CA PRO A 101 -48.83 8.52 35.94
C PRO A 101 -47.84 9.69 36.00
N HIS A 102 -46.96 9.72 37.01
CA HIS A 102 -46.02 10.82 37.27
C HIS A 102 -44.78 10.80 36.36
N VAL A 103 -44.41 9.63 35.81
CA VAL A 103 -43.19 9.44 35.00
C VAL A 103 -43.52 9.24 33.51
N ARG A 104 -44.76 8.87 33.20
CA ARG A 104 -45.24 8.47 31.86
C ARG A 104 -44.96 9.51 30.79
N THR A 105 -45.25 10.79 31.03
CA THR A 105 -45.07 11.84 30.01
C THR A 105 -43.60 11.99 29.63
N VAL A 106 -42.72 12.04 30.63
CA VAL A 106 -41.27 12.18 30.41
C VAL A 106 -40.68 10.92 29.79
N ALA A 107 -41.05 9.73 30.29
CA ALA A 107 -40.62 8.46 29.73
C ALA A 107 -41.07 8.27 28.27
N ARG A 108 -42.29 8.69 27.92
CA ARG A 108 -42.79 8.68 26.53
C ARG A 108 -42.02 9.63 25.63
N HIS A 109 -41.76 10.85 26.10
CA HIS A 109 -41.00 11.84 25.34
C HIS A 109 -39.57 11.35 25.06
N LEU A 110 -38.87 10.89 26.11
CA LEU A 110 -37.51 10.38 25.99
C LEU A 110 -37.45 9.14 25.09
N LYS A 111 -38.36 8.18 25.27
CA LYS A 111 -38.43 7.00 24.39
C LYS A 111 -38.67 7.38 22.93
N LYS A 112 -39.59 8.31 22.64
CA LYS A 112 -39.83 8.80 21.27
C LYS A 112 -38.59 9.45 20.66
N ASN A 113 -37.84 10.24 21.44
CA ASN A 113 -36.58 10.83 21.00
C ASN A 113 -35.52 9.74 20.73
N ILE A 114 -35.34 8.77 21.63
CA ILE A 114 -34.43 7.64 21.48
C ILE A 114 -34.78 6.81 20.24
N ASP A 115 -36.05 6.45 20.04
CA ASP A 115 -36.50 5.65 18.91
C ASP A 115 -36.23 6.38 17.58
N ARG A 116 -36.38 7.71 17.55
CA ARG A 116 -36.04 8.54 16.37
C ARG A 116 -34.54 8.46 16.07
N VAL A 117 -33.70 8.68 17.08
CA VAL A 117 -32.23 8.64 16.93
C VAL A 117 -31.78 7.21 16.55
N GLN A 118 -32.34 6.19 17.20
CA GLN A 118 -32.04 4.79 16.92
C GLN A 118 -32.38 4.42 15.47
N LYS A 119 -33.53 4.84 14.93
CA LYS A 119 -33.87 4.58 13.52
C LYS A 119 -32.82 5.16 12.56
N GLN A 120 -32.34 6.38 12.81
CA GLN A 120 -31.31 7.01 11.99
C GLN A 120 -29.97 6.28 12.11
N VAL A 121 -29.54 5.97 13.33
CA VAL A 121 -28.29 5.26 13.62
C VAL A 121 -28.34 3.85 13.04
N ALA A 122 -29.43 3.10 13.19
CA ALA A 122 -29.58 1.74 12.69
C ALA A 122 -29.50 1.65 11.17
N SER A 123 -30.03 2.65 10.46
CA SER A 123 -29.89 2.75 8.99
C SER A 123 -28.43 2.88 8.58
N VAL A 124 -27.71 3.84 9.20
CA VAL A 124 -26.28 4.04 8.93
C VAL A 124 -25.44 2.84 9.38
N ARG A 125 -25.77 2.23 10.52
CA ARG A 125 -25.11 1.02 11.03
C ARG A 125 -25.15 -0.10 10.01
N LYS A 126 -26.30 -0.41 9.42
CA LYS A 126 -26.42 -1.48 8.42
C LYS A 126 -25.50 -1.23 7.22
N LYS A 127 -25.45 0.02 6.73
CA LYS A 127 -24.55 0.40 5.64
C LYS A 127 -23.08 0.32 6.04
N ALA A 128 -22.73 0.82 7.23
CA ALA A 128 -21.38 0.79 7.76
C ALA A 128 -20.90 -0.65 8.03
N ASP A 129 -21.77 -1.54 8.52
CA ASP A 129 -21.49 -2.97 8.72
C ASP A 129 -21.22 -3.67 7.37
N ALA A 130 -22.04 -3.38 6.35
CA ALA A 130 -21.83 -3.89 4.99
C ALA A 130 -20.50 -3.38 4.40
N PHE A 131 -20.24 -2.07 4.51
CA PHE A 131 -18.99 -1.47 4.05
C PHE A 131 -17.76 -2.00 4.81
N GLU A 132 -17.87 -2.25 6.12
CA GLU A 132 -16.80 -2.86 6.92
C GLU A 132 -16.42 -4.25 6.37
N ARG A 133 -17.43 -5.09 6.15
CA ARG A 133 -17.26 -6.46 5.69
C ARG A 133 -16.82 -6.54 4.24
N ASP A 134 -17.46 -5.79 3.36
CA ASP A 134 -17.35 -5.95 1.91
C ASP A 134 -16.23 -5.09 1.32
N VAL A 135 -15.84 -4.00 2.01
CA VAL A 135 -14.84 -3.03 1.53
C VAL A 135 -13.65 -2.93 2.48
N LEU A 136 -13.84 -2.50 3.73
CA LEU A 136 -12.73 -2.14 4.62
C LEU A 136 -11.81 -3.33 4.96
N LYS A 137 -12.40 -4.48 5.32
CA LYS A 137 -11.62 -5.68 5.67
C LYS A 137 -10.81 -6.23 4.48
N PRO A 138 -11.40 -6.46 3.29
CA PRO A 138 -10.63 -6.84 2.11
C PRO A 138 -9.59 -5.80 1.70
N ALA A 139 -9.94 -4.50 1.74
CA ALA A 139 -9.05 -3.41 1.38
C ALA A 139 -7.79 -3.39 2.26
N LYS A 140 -7.91 -3.66 3.57
CA LYS A 140 -6.77 -3.71 4.49
C LYS A 140 -5.68 -4.67 4.03
N GLN A 141 -6.07 -5.90 3.65
CA GLN A 141 -5.10 -6.89 3.18
C GLN A 141 -4.50 -6.50 1.83
N ARG A 142 -5.30 -5.96 0.92
CA ARG A 142 -4.81 -5.52 -0.39
C ARG A 142 -3.82 -4.37 -0.29
N VAL A 143 -4.06 -3.41 0.60
CA VAL A 143 -3.15 -2.29 0.82
C VAL A 143 -1.82 -2.79 1.37
N LYS A 144 -1.84 -3.76 2.29
CA LYS A 144 -0.62 -4.42 2.77
C LYS A 144 0.15 -5.09 1.62
N ASN A 145 -0.54 -5.80 0.74
CA ASN A 145 0.07 -6.43 -0.43
C ASN A 145 0.63 -5.38 -1.41
N LEU A 146 -0.11 -4.31 -1.68
CA LEU A 146 0.33 -3.21 -2.54
C LEU A 146 1.61 -2.57 -1.98
N ARG A 147 1.68 -2.29 -0.68
CA ARG A 147 2.88 -1.73 -0.05
C ARG A 147 4.09 -2.65 -0.16
N GLN A 148 3.89 -3.95 0.02
CA GLN A 148 4.93 -4.95 -0.24
C GLN A 148 5.38 -4.93 -1.72
N THR A 149 4.44 -4.85 -2.65
CA THR A 149 4.71 -4.77 -4.09
C THR A 149 5.45 -3.48 -4.46
N ILE A 150 5.09 -2.34 -3.85
CA ILE A 150 5.80 -1.06 -4.01
C ILE A 150 7.23 -1.18 -3.52
N ALA A 151 7.47 -1.79 -2.34
CA ALA A 151 8.81 -1.99 -1.82
C ALA A 151 9.68 -2.84 -2.76
N ILE A 152 9.12 -3.94 -3.29
CA ILE A 152 9.77 -4.79 -4.30
C ILE A 152 10.04 -3.99 -5.58
N GLY A 153 9.07 -3.21 -6.05
CA GLY A 153 9.19 -2.36 -7.24
C GLY A 153 10.29 -1.32 -7.11
N ARG A 154 10.42 -0.68 -5.94
CA ARG A 154 11.51 0.27 -5.65
C ARG A 154 12.88 -0.41 -5.71
N ALA A 155 13.04 -1.56 -5.05
CA ALA A 155 14.29 -2.31 -5.11
C ALA A 155 14.65 -2.73 -6.55
N LYS A 156 13.64 -3.11 -7.36
CA LYS A 156 13.82 -3.42 -8.78
C LYS A 156 14.19 -2.19 -9.61
N LEU A 157 13.62 -1.02 -9.33
CA LEU A 157 14.01 0.24 -9.99
C LEU A 157 15.45 0.63 -9.65
N ASP A 158 15.87 0.48 -8.39
CA ASP A 158 17.26 0.72 -7.98
C ASP A 158 18.22 -0.25 -8.69
N SER A 159 17.79 -1.50 -8.91
CA SER A 159 18.53 -2.45 -9.74
C SER A 159 18.59 -1.99 -11.21
N CYS A 160 17.47 -1.57 -11.77
CA CYS A 160 17.38 -1.08 -13.15
C CYS A 160 18.31 0.11 -13.39
N LYS A 161 18.35 1.08 -12.47
CA LYS A 161 19.28 2.23 -12.54
C LYS A 161 20.74 1.80 -12.53
N ARG A 162 21.11 0.86 -11.66
CA ARG A 162 22.47 0.28 -11.64
C ARG A 162 22.83 -0.41 -12.96
N GLU A 163 21.90 -1.15 -13.56
CA GLU A 163 22.11 -1.78 -14.87
C GLU A 163 22.22 -0.74 -16.00
N ILE A 164 21.43 0.34 -15.94
CA ILE A 164 21.55 1.46 -16.88
C ILE A 164 22.94 2.10 -16.77
N ASP A 165 23.43 2.39 -15.57
CA ASP A 165 24.75 2.96 -15.36
C ASP A 165 25.86 2.02 -15.83
N ALA A 166 25.75 0.72 -15.53
CA ALA A 166 26.68 -0.30 -16.02
C ALA A 166 26.69 -0.38 -17.56
N TYR A 167 25.53 -0.28 -18.20
CA TYR A 167 25.42 -0.26 -19.64
C TYR A 167 26.03 1.00 -20.25
N ARG A 168 25.78 2.18 -19.66
CA ARG A 168 26.41 3.43 -20.10
C ARG A 168 27.94 3.37 -19.99
N GLN A 169 28.48 2.83 -18.90
CA GLN A 169 29.93 2.63 -18.74
C GLN A 169 30.51 1.66 -19.77
N ALA A 170 29.82 0.55 -20.05
CA ALA A 170 30.23 -0.40 -21.09
C ALA A 170 30.23 0.25 -22.48
N LEU A 171 29.23 1.08 -22.78
CA LEU A 171 29.10 1.78 -24.05
C LEU A 171 30.19 2.86 -24.23
N VAL A 172 30.52 3.60 -23.18
CA VAL A 172 31.68 4.52 -23.20
C VAL A 172 32.97 3.74 -23.46
N SER A 173 33.20 2.63 -22.76
CA SER A 173 34.41 1.81 -22.94
C SER A 173 34.52 1.21 -24.36
N ALA A 174 33.41 0.70 -24.90
CA ALA A 174 33.36 0.13 -26.24
C ALA A 174 33.57 1.20 -27.33
N THR A 175 33.01 2.41 -27.15
CA THR A 175 33.22 3.51 -28.10
C THR A 175 34.65 4.02 -28.08
N GLU A 176 35.32 4.07 -26.92
CA GLU A 176 36.76 4.39 -26.83
C GLU A 176 37.61 3.36 -27.58
N LEU A 177 37.34 2.05 -27.45
CA LEU A 177 38.05 1.00 -28.18
C LEU A 177 37.79 1.07 -29.69
N ALA A 178 36.53 1.30 -30.08
CA ALA A 178 36.15 1.40 -31.49
C ALA A 178 36.81 2.58 -32.22
N LYS A 179 37.25 3.64 -31.51
CA LYS A 179 38.06 4.73 -32.11
C LYS A 179 39.34 4.22 -32.76
N TYR A 180 39.95 3.17 -32.18
CA TYR A 180 41.23 2.61 -32.63
C TYR A 180 41.06 1.39 -33.55
N HIS A 181 39.86 0.81 -33.63
CA HIS A 181 39.59 -0.43 -34.38
C HIS A 181 38.35 -0.29 -35.30
N PRO A 182 38.54 -0.06 -36.60
CA PRO A 182 37.44 0.17 -37.55
C PRO A 182 36.42 -0.98 -37.63
N HIS A 183 36.86 -2.24 -37.49
CA HIS A 183 35.99 -3.41 -37.56
C HIS A 183 35.01 -3.49 -36.37
N LEU A 184 35.38 -2.95 -35.20
CA LEU A 184 34.51 -2.89 -34.03
C LEU A 184 33.41 -1.83 -34.20
N THR A 185 33.63 -0.81 -35.04
CA THR A 185 32.64 0.25 -35.29
C THR A 185 31.34 -0.31 -35.86
N SER A 186 31.39 -1.18 -36.87
CA SER A 186 30.19 -1.75 -37.50
C SER A 186 29.43 -2.67 -36.54
N SER A 187 30.16 -3.51 -35.80
CA SER A 187 29.55 -4.43 -34.82
C SER A 187 28.89 -3.66 -33.68
N LEU A 188 29.55 -2.61 -33.17
CA LEU A 188 29.00 -1.75 -32.14
C LEU A 188 27.76 -1.00 -32.62
N ASP A 189 27.76 -0.52 -33.86
CA ASP A 189 26.62 0.21 -34.45
C ASP A 189 25.38 -0.69 -34.65
N ASP A 190 25.59 -1.95 -35.05
CA ASP A 190 24.53 -2.96 -35.17
C ASP A 190 23.92 -3.31 -33.80
N VAL A 191 24.77 -3.57 -32.80
CA VAL A 191 24.33 -3.88 -31.44
C VAL A 191 23.64 -2.68 -30.81
N ALA A 192 24.16 -1.47 -31.04
CA ALA A 192 23.54 -0.23 -30.62
C ALA A 192 22.12 -0.08 -31.23
N SER A 193 22.00 -0.22 -32.54
CA SER A 193 20.72 -0.07 -33.24
C SER A 193 19.65 -1.04 -32.73
N ARG A 194 20.02 -2.30 -32.49
CA ARG A 194 19.10 -3.31 -31.90
C ARG A 194 18.72 -2.97 -30.46
N SER A 195 19.67 -2.54 -29.65
CA SER A 195 19.45 -2.21 -28.24
C SER A 195 18.53 -1.01 -28.06
N ARG A 196 18.56 -0.05 -29.00
CA ARG A 196 17.78 1.18 -28.93
C ARG A 196 16.27 0.95 -28.95
N TRP A 197 15.80 0.03 -29.80
CA TRP A 197 14.37 -0.35 -29.82
C TRP A 197 13.95 -0.91 -28.47
N THR A 198 14.77 -1.80 -27.92
CA THR A 198 14.51 -2.45 -26.64
C THR A 198 14.48 -1.45 -25.47
N ILE A 199 15.45 -0.52 -25.39
CA ILE A 199 15.46 0.54 -24.37
C ILE A 199 14.17 1.36 -24.42
N ARG A 200 13.70 1.73 -25.62
CA ARG A 200 12.48 2.51 -25.80
C ARG A 200 11.24 1.74 -25.35
N THR A 201 11.11 0.47 -25.75
CA THR A 201 10.00 -0.38 -25.30
C THR A 201 9.99 -0.51 -23.77
N THR A 202 11.16 -0.62 -23.13
CA THR A 202 11.26 -0.62 -21.67
C THR A 202 10.86 0.73 -21.06
N ALA A 203 11.32 1.84 -21.64
CA ALA A 203 10.97 3.19 -21.21
C ALA A 203 9.45 3.44 -21.27
N ASP A 204 8.82 3.09 -22.38
CA ASP A 204 7.36 3.17 -22.55
C ASP A 204 6.62 2.28 -21.57
N GLY A 205 7.17 1.08 -21.32
CA GLY A 205 6.67 0.15 -20.31
C GLY A 205 6.67 0.75 -18.90
N ILE A 206 7.76 1.41 -18.50
CA ILE A 206 7.88 2.08 -17.19
C ILE A 206 6.95 3.28 -17.10
N ALA A 207 6.86 4.09 -18.16
CA ALA A 207 5.94 5.23 -18.22
C ALA A 207 4.47 4.79 -18.07
N GLN A 208 4.08 3.67 -18.70
CA GLN A 208 2.74 3.12 -18.55
C GLN A 208 2.44 2.68 -17.09
N VAL A 209 3.40 2.01 -16.43
CA VAL A 209 3.22 1.61 -15.02
C VAL A 209 3.14 2.84 -14.10
N SER A 210 3.96 3.85 -14.38
CA SER A 210 3.93 5.15 -13.69
C SER A 210 2.55 5.81 -13.78
N ALA A 211 1.96 5.86 -14.98
CA ALA A 211 0.62 6.43 -15.18
C ALA A 211 -0.47 5.66 -14.41
N GLU A 212 -0.45 4.33 -14.42
CA GLU A 212 -1.41 3.51 -13.65
C GLU A 212 -1.22 3.68 -12.12
N THR A 213 0.02 3.83 -11.66
CA THR A 213 0.36 4.11 -10.26
C THR A 213 -0.24 5.44 -9.79
N GLN A 214 -0.18 6.48 -10.63
CA GLN A 214 -0.79 7.78 -10.34
C GLN A 214 -2.32 7.70 -10.24
N LYS A 215 -2.97 6.88 -11.07
CA LYS A 215 -4.42 6.66 -10.96
C LYS A 215 -4.79 6.09 -9.59
N ILE A 216 -4.05 5.10 -9.09
CA ILE A 216 -4.28 4.56 -7.73
C ILE A 216 -4.11 5.65 -6.66
N ALA A 217 -3.04 6.45 -6.76
CA ALA A 217 -2.80 7.53 -5.80
C ALA A 217 -3.97 8.54 -5.79
N SER A 218 -4.49 8.93 -6.95
CA SER A 218 -5.66 9.80 -7.05
C SER A 218 -6.94 9.15 -6.51
N SER A 219 -7.13 7.85 -6.74
CA SER A 219 -8.27 7.10 -6.20
C SER A 219 -8.24 7.03 -4.66
N PHE A 220 -7.05 6.95 -4.04
CA PHE A 220 -6.93 7.06 -2.57
C PHE A 220 -7.38 8.42 -2.04
N GLN A 221 -7.04 9.51 -2.73
CA GLN A 221 -7.46 10.87 -2.34
C GLN A 221 -8.99 11.03 -2.36
N ILE A 222 -9.69 10.38 -3.31
CA ILE A 222 -11.16 10.40 -3.35
C ILE A 222 -11.74 9.73 -2.09
N ILE A 223 -11.11 8.65 -1.61
CA ILE A 223 -11.58 7.91 -0.43
C ILE A 223 -11.25 8.64 0.88
N ASP A 224 -10.28 9.55 0.90
CA ASP A 224 -10.02 10.39 2.07
C ASP A 224 -11.27 11.18 2.52
N GLY A 225 -12.13 11.58 1.58
CA GLY A 225 -13.44 12.20 1.90
C GLY A 225 -14.38 11.27 2.68
N VAL A 226 -14.34 9.97 2.42
CA VAL A 226 -15.12 8.96 3.15
C VAL A 226 -14.58 8.83 4.59
N PHE A 227 -13.26 8.83 4.76
CA PHE A 227 -12.66 8.75 6.09
C PHE A 227 -12.86 10.02 6.92
N ALA A 228 -12.91 11.19 6.27
CA ALA A 228 -13.33 12.43 6.92
C ALA A 228 -14.77 12.33 7.46
N ALA A 229 -15.69 11.78 6.66
CA ALA A 229 -17.07 11.53 7.11
C ALA A 229 -17.13 10.55 8.31
N PHE A 230 -16.33 9.48 8.28
CA PHE A 230 -16.18 8.57 9.42
C PHE A 230 -15.65 9.29 10.67
N SER A 231 -14.64 10.14 10.54
CA SER A 231 -14.07 10.88 11.68
C SER A 231 -15.09 11.83 12.33
N ILE A 232 -15.89 12.54 11.52
CA ILE A 232 -16.96 13.42 12.04
C ILE A 232 -18.01 12.60 12.81
N VAL A 233 -18.43 11.46 12.26
CA VAL A 233 -19.40 10.58 12.92
C VAL A 233 -18.81 9.95 14.17
N HIS A 234 -17.54 9.55 14.15
CA HIS A 234 -16.84 9.00 15.32
C HIS A 234 -16.93 9.96 16.51
N ASP A 235 -16.53 11.21 16.31
CA ASP A 235 -16.53 12.21 17.38
C ASP A 235 -17.93 12.57 17.82
N SER A 236 -18.88 12.68 16.88
CA SER A 236 -20.26 12.99 17.24
C SER A 236 -20.94 11.85 17.99
N VAL A 237 -20.75 10.59 17.58
CA VAL A 237 -21.34 9.44 18.27
C VAL A 237 -20.70 9.25 19.63
N ARG A 238 -19.39 9.53 19.78
CA ARG A 238 -18.73 9.55 21.09
C ARG A 238 -19.37 10.57 22.04
N ARG A 239 -19.55 11.82 21.60
CA ARG A 239 -20.21 12.87 22.40
C ARG A 239 -21.67 12.52 22.72
N SER A 240 -22.43 12.02 21.76
CA SER A 240 -23.79 11.54 22.02
C SER A 240 -23.78 10.34 22.99
N GLY A 241 -22.74 9.51 22.96
CA GLY A 241 -22.56 8.39 23.88
C GLY A 241 -22.46 8.82 25.35
N ASP A 242 -21.90 9.99 25.62
CA ASP A 242 -21.85 10.60 26.95
C ASP A 242 -23.25 11.07 27.39
N THR A 243 -24.04 11.64 26.47
CA THR A 243 -25.45 12.02 26.78
C THR A 243 -26.34 10.81 27.04
N ILE A 244 -26.15 9.70 26.32
CA ILE A 244 -26.84 8.44 26.60
C ILE A 244 -26.46 7.93 27.99
N LYS A 245 -25.19 8.05 28.39
CA LYS A 245 -24.75 7.62 29.73
C LYS A 245 -25.50 8.38 30.82
N GLY A 246 -25.64 9.70 30.68
CA GLY A 246 -26.44 10.51 31.59
C GLY A 246 -27.92 10.08 31.63
N ALA A 247 -28.51 9.74 30.49
CA ALA A 247 -29.87 9.21 30.42
C ALA A 247 -30.00 7.82 31.07
N GLU A 248 -29.03 6.92 30.87
CA GLU A 248 -28.97 5.59 31.49
C GLU A 248 -28.87 5.69 33.03
N GLU A 249 -28.06 6.62 33.53
CA GLU A 249 -27.92 6.91 34.97
C GLU A 249 -29.21 7.45 35.58
N LEU A 250 -29.91 8.35 34.88
CA LEU A 250 -31.20 8.88 35.35
C LEU A 250 -32.27 7.79 35.36
N VAL A 251 -32.34 6.95 34.34
CA VAL A 251 -33.24 5.78 34.34
C VAL A 251 -32.90 4.83 35.49
N GLY A 252 -31.62 4.63 35.79
CA GLY A 252 -31.21 3.88 36.99
C GLY A 252 -31.67 4.50 38.31
N LYS A 253 -31.61 5.84 38.43
CA LYS A 253 -32.13 6.55 39.61
C LYS A 253 -33.64 6.42 39.74
N ILE A 254 -34.37 6.47 38.63
CA ILE A 254 -35.82 6.23 38.60
C ILE A 254 -36.14 4.83 39.08
N ASP A 255 -35.41 3.83 38.61
CA ASP A 255 -35.58 2.44 39.04
C ASP A 255 -35.34 2.27 40.54
N SER A 256 -34.28 2.91 41.06
CA SER A 256 -33.97 2.92 42.50
C SER A 256 -35.04 3.64 43.33
N VAL A 257 -35.60 4.75 42.85
CA VAL A 257 -36.66 5.48 43.55
C VAL A 257 -37.97 4.71 43.53
N ILE A 258 -38.35 4.14 42.38
CA ILE A 258 -39.61 3.39 42.22
C ILE A 258 -39.62 2.11 43.06
N THR A 259 -38.47 1.49 43.29
CA THR A 259 -38.30 0.31 44.15
C THR A 259 -38.13 0.65 45.63
N LYS A 260 -38.04 1.94 46.00
CA LYS A 260 -37.86 2.36 47.39
C LYS A 260 -39.13 2.10 48.20
N GLN A 261 -38.94 1.59 49.42
CA GLN A 261 -40.01 1.41 50.39
C GLN A 261 -40.26 2.71 51.18
N ILE A 262 -41.53 3.07 51.31
CA ILE A 262 -42.04 4.16 52.12
C ILE A 262 -42.81 3.57 53.31
N ASN A 263 -42.44 3.99 54.51
CA ASN A 263 -43.14 3.64 55.74
C ASN A 263 -44.01 4.82 56.18
N ILE A 264 -45.33 4.62 56.28
CA ILE A 264 -46.23 5.62 56.87
C ILE A 264 -46.99 5.02 58.03
N LYS A 265 -47.04 5.77 59.13
CA LYS A 265 -47.89 5.49 60.28
C LYS A 265 -49.31 5.95 59.96
N ASN A 266 -50.26 5.02 60.03
CA ASN A 266 -51.68 5.35 59.87
C ASN A 266 -52.13 6.22 61.06
N PRO A 267 -52.69 7.42 60.84
CA PRO A 267 -53.14 8.29 61.92
C PRO A 267 -54.31 7.70 62.72
N ILE A 268 -55.12 6.81 62.12
CA ILE A 268 -56.26 6.17 62.77
C ILE A 268 -55.84 4.90 63.51
N THR A 269 -55.17 3.96 62.82
CA THR A 269 -54.84 2.66 63.42
C THR A 269 -53.52 2.65 64.18
N ARG A 270 -52.74 3.74 64.12
CA ARG A 270 -51.37 3.88 64.66
C ARG A 270 -50.35 2.84 64.17
N GLN A 271 -50.74 1.94 63.26
CA GLN A 271 -49.87 0.93 62.65
C GLN A 271 -49.07 1.52 61.49
N THR A 272 -47.81 1.12 61.37
CA THR A 272 -46.95 1.48 60.24
C THR A 272 -47.19 0.50 59.09
N LYS A 273 -47.65 1.02 57.95
CA LYS A 273 -47.74 0.25 56.70
C LYS A 273 -46.56 0.59 55.80
N ARG A 274 -46.04 -0.42 55.10
CA ARG A 274 -44.97 -0.30 54.10
C ARG A 274 -45.59 -0.31 52.71
N PHE A 275 -45.19 0.62 51.87
CA PHE A 275 -45.60 0.69 50.46
C PHE A 275 -44.38 0.89 49.59
N ASN A 276 -44.33 0.25 48.43
CA ASN A 276 -43.35 0.62 47.41
C ASN A 276 -43.82 1.87 46.66
N VAL A 277 -42.90 2.76 46.27
CA VAL A 277 -43.22 3.91 45.40
C VAL A 277 -43.97 3.45 44.13
N ARG A 278 -43.60 2.30 43.56
CA ARG A 278 -44.34 1.68 42.44
C ARG A 278 -45.81 1.40 42.77
N GLU A 279 -46.09 0.76 43.89
CA GLU A 279 -47.45 0.36 44.27
C GLU A 279 -48.36 1.58 44.43
N VAL A 280 -47.81 2.65 45.00
CA VAL A 280 -48.48 3.93 45.21
C VAL A 280 -48.83 4.59 43.88
N LEU A 281 -47.94 4.48 42.89
CA LEU A 281 -48.12 5.04 41.55
C LEU A 281 -49.04 4.20 40.65
N GLU A 282 -49.03 2.87 40.79
CA GLU A 282 -49.83 1.96 39.95
C GLU A 282 -51.26 1.78 40.46
N LYS A 283 -51.46 1.70 41.78
CA LYS A 283 -52.75 1.41 42.40
C LYS A 283 -53.08 2.38 43.55
N PRO A 284 -53.23 3.69 43.28
CA PRO A 284 -53.54 4.66 44.32
C PRO A 284 -54.91 4.42 44.99
N GLN A 285 -55.80 3.66 44.35
CA GLN A 285 -57.15 3.34 44.83
C GLN A 285 -57.16 2.31 45.96
N ASP A 286 -56.12 1.47 46.04
CA ASP A 286 -55.98 0.43 47.07
C ASP A 286 -55.39 1.00 48.39
N ILE A 287 -55.01 2.28 48.39
CA ILE A 287 -54.41 2.97 49.54
C ILE A 287 -55.47 3.85 50.20
N ALA A 288 -55.64 3.69 51.52
CA ALA A 288 -56.58 4.48 52.30
C ALA A 288 -56.36 5.99 52.09
N GLY A 289 -57.43 6.72 51.71
CA GLY A 289 -57.34 8.10 51.24
C GLY A 289 -56.70 9.09 52.22
N ILE A 290 -56.72 8.79 53.53
CA ILE A 290 -56.10 9.61 54.59
C ILE A 290 -54.56 9.55 54.52
N ILE A 291 -54.00 8.43 54.05
CA ILE A 291 -52.56 8.20 53.94
C ILE A 291 -52.04 8.55 52.54
N LEU A 292 -52.90 8.54 51.52
CA LEU A 292 -52.55 8.78 50.12
C LEU A 292 -51.95 10.16 49.86
N LYS A 293 -52.53 11.25 50.40
CA LYS A 293 -52.03 12.62 50.19
C LYS A 293 -50.59 12.82 50.72
N PRO A 294 -50.26 12.45 51.98
CA PRO A 294 -48.88 12.47 52.47
C PRO A 294 -47.93 11.61 51.63
N LEU A 295 -48.39 10.43 51.19
CA LEU A 295 -47.60 9.52 50.37
C LEU A 295 -47.26 10.10 49.00
N ASN A 296 -48.24 10.70 48.32
CA ASN A 296 -48.02 11.40 47.05
C ASN A 296 -46.99 12.52 47.21
N LYS A 297 -47.06 13.32 48.28
CA LYS A 297 -46.07 14.38 48.54
C LYS A 297 -44.64 13.84 48.71
N ILE A 298 -44.49 12.67 49.33
CA ILE A 298 -43.17 12.02 49.48
C ILE A 298 -42.70 11.46 48.13
N VAL A 299 -43.61 10.86 47.35
CA VAL A 299 -43.31 10.35 46.01
C VAL A 299 -42.89 11.48 45.07
N ASP A 300 -43.61 12.60 45.07
CA ASP A 300 -43.29 13.80 44.29
C ASP A 300 -41.92 14.37 44.68
N ALA A 301 -41.65 14.51 45.98
CA ALA A 301 -40.36 14.99 46.48
C ALA A 301 -39.17 14.09 46.06
N LEU A 302 -39.40 12.79 45.86
CA LEU A 302 -38.38 11.84 45.39
C LEU A 302 -38.23 11.84 43.86
N LEU A 303 -39.31 12.09 43.11
CA LEU A 303 -39.32 12.03 41.65
C LEU A 303 -38.99 13.37 40.97
N ASP A 304 -39.46 14.50 41.49
CA ASP A 304 -39.29 15.83 40.89
C ASP A 304 -37.83 16.21 40.58
N PRO A 305 -36.84 15.96 41.46
CA PRO A 305 -35.44 16.25 41.18
C PRO A 305 -34.87 15.43 40.01
N ILE A 306 -35.48 14.27 39.73
CA ILE A 306 -35.07 13.37 38.64
C ILE A 306 -35.81 13.74 37.36
N LEU A 307 -37.13 13.95 37.44
CA LEU A 307 -37.99 14.32 36.31
C LEU A 307 -37.59 15.66 35.69
N SER A 308 -37.19 16.64 36.51
CA SER A 308 -36.66 17.93 36.03
C SER A 308 -35.38 17.77 35.20
N LYS A 309 -34.51 16.81 35.54
CA LYS A 309 -33.27 16.49 34.82
C LYS A 309 -33.48 15.56 33.62
N MET A 310 -34.59 14.83 33.59
CA MET A 310 -34.92 13.87 32.54
C MET A 310 -35.49 14.52 31.26
N LYS A 311 -35.57 15.86 31.23
CA LYS A 311 -35.76 16.67 30.00
C LYS A 311 -34.59 16.57 29.00
N LEU A 312 -33.62 15.69 29.24
CA LEU A 312 -32.52 15.41 28.33
C LEU A 312 -33.05 14.95 26.97
N GLU A 313 -32.68 15.68 25.93
CA GLU A 313 -32.84 15.26 24.56
C GLU A 313 -31.53 14.63 24.09
N ILE A 314 -31.57 13.39 23.59
CA ILE A 314 -30.38 12.78 22.99
C ILE A 314 -30.25 13.37 21.59
N PRO A 315 -29.17 14.12 21.29
CA PRO A 315 -29.00 14.71 19.98
C PRO A 315 -28.67 13.61 18.96
N THR A 316 -29.26 13.72 17.77
CA THR A 316 -28.84 12.92 16.62
C THR A 316 -27.36 13.19 16.33
N PRO A 317 -26.52 12.15 16.21
CA PRO A 317 -25.13 12.34 15.84
C PRO A 317 -24.99 13.06 14.49
N LYS A 318 -24.12 14.08 14.45
CA LYS A 318 -23.80 14.85 13.26
C LYS A 318 -23.09 13.96 12.23
N GLY A 319 -23.29 14.28 10.95
CA GLY A 319 -22.61 13.61 9.84
C GLY A 319 -23.19 12.24 9.44
N LEU A 320 -24.24 11.73 10.11
CA LEU A 320 -24.86 10.44 9.76
C LEU A 320 -25.42 10.41 8.33
N SER A 321 -26.04 11.51 7.88
CA SER A 321 -26.54 11.63 6.50
C SER A 321 -25.40 11.66 5.47
N THR A 322 -24.37 12.46 5.74
CA THR A 322 -23.16 12.53 4.91
C THR A 322 -22.48 11.18 4.83
N LEU A 323 -22.28 10.49 5.97
CA LEU A 323 -21.70 9.16 6.01
C LEU A 323 -22.52 8.18 5.18
N SER A 324 -23.85 8.14 5.35
CA SER A 324 -24.74 7.29 4.55
C SER A 324 -24.55 7.49 3.04
N MET A 325 -24.50 8.75 2.58
CA MET A 325 -24.29 9.08 1.17
C MET A 325 -22.90 8.68 0.68
N THR A 326 -21.86 8.97 1.46
CA THR A 326 -20.48 8.62 1.11
C THR A 326 -20.25 7.11 1.06
N LEU A 327 -20.91 6.32 1.91
CA LEU A 327 -20.81 4.85 1.89
C LEU A 327 -21.39 4.24 0.61
N ASP A 328 -22.50 4.81 0.10
CA ASP A 328 -23.10 4.38 -1.15
C ASP A 328 -22.14 4.65 -2.33
N GLN A 329 -21.49 5.82 -2.35
CA GLN A 329 -20.50 6.18 -3.37
C GLN A 329 -19.20 5.38 -3.25
N ALA A 330 -18.71 5.17 -2.03
CA ALA A 330 -17.44 4.49 -1.75
C ALA A 330 -17.44 3.03 -2.22
N THR A 331 -18.61 2.38 -2.22
CA THR A 331 -18.73 0.98 -2.68
C THR A 331 -18.43 0.85 -4.17
N GLN A 332 -18.79 1.86 -4.98
CA GLN A 332 -18.47 1.88 -6.41
C GLN A 332 -16.97 2.14 -6.62
N ILE A 333 -16.42 3.17 -5.96
CA ILE A 333 -15.01 3.54 -6.04
C ILE A 333 -14.09 2.38 -5.63
N HIS A 334 -14.48 1.58 -4.63
CA HIS A 334 -13.71 0.42 -4.20
C HIS A 334 -13.53 -0.64 -5.31
N ARG A 335 -14.54 -0.86 -6.16
CA ARG A 335 -14.43 -1.84 -7.26
C ARG A 335 -13.40 -1.38 -8.29
N ASP A 336 -13.40 -0.11 -8.63
CA ASP A 336 -12.46 0.47 -9.58
C ASP A 336 -11.04 0.42 -9.02
N LEU A 337 -10.87 0.80 -7.74
CA LEU A 337 -9.59 0.74 -7.05
C LEU A 337 -9.05 -0.70 -6.95
N LYS A 338 -9.92 -1.69 -6.71
CA LYS A 338 -9.52 -3.11 -6.71
C LYS A 338 -8.90 -3.51 -8.04
N ASN A 339 -9.55 -3.18 -9.15
CA ASN A 339 -9.08 -3.57 -10.48
C ASN A 339 -7.76 -2.87 -10.81
N GLN A 340 -7.64 -1.58 -10.50
CA GLN A 340 -6.41 -0.81 -10.70
C GLN A 340 -5.23 -1.37 -9.90
N MET A 341 -5.43 -1.71 -8.62
CA MET A 341 -4.39 -2.32 -7.78
C MET A 341 -3.87 -3.64 -8.36
N GLN A 342 -4.76 -4.51 -8.85
CA GLN A 342 -4.34 -5.79 -9.46
C GLN A 342 -3.55 -5.59 -10.75
N VAL A 343 -3.93 -4.61 -11.56
CA VAL A 343 -3.19 -4.24 -12.78
C VAL A 343 -1.79 -3.74 -12.41
N VAL A 344 -1.66 -2.83 -11.44
CA VAL A 344 -0.34 -2.33 -11.02
C VAL A 344 0.51 -3.42 -10.37
N GLU A 345 -0.06 -4.29 -9.54
CA GLU A 345 0.67 -5.41 -8.92
C GLU A 345 1.27 -6.34 -9.97
N SER A 346 0.49 -6.72 -10.98
CA SER A 346 0.95 -7.61 -12.06
C SER A 346 1.96 -6.92 -12.98
N MET A 347 1.72 -5.66 -13.36
CA MET A 347 2.60 -4.92 -14.26
C MET A 347 3.92 -4.53 -13.61
N LEU A 348 3.91 -4.06 -12.36
CA LEU A 348 5.11 -3.58 -11.67
C LEU A 348 6.15 -4.69 -11.53
N SER A 349 5.74 -5.87 -11.07
CA SER A 349 6.68 -6.96 -10.83
C SER A 349 7.20 -7.56 -12.14
N ALA A 350 6.32 -7.79 -13.12
CA ALA A 350 6.69 -8.45 -14.38
C ALA A 350 7.50 -7.52 -15.31
N LYS A 351 7.05 -6.27 -15.51
CA LYS A 351 7.72 -5.35 -16.43
C LYS A 351 9.10 -4.93 -15.94
N LEU A 352 9.25 -4.66 -14.64
CA LEU A 352 10.57 -4.31 -14.09
C LEU A 352 11.53 -5.50 -14.11
N GLN A 353 11.04 -6.73 -13.88
CA GLN A 353 11.89 -7.92 -13.99
C GLN A 353 12.41 -8.11 -15.42
N ASN A 354 11.52 -7.96 -16.41
CA ASN A 354 11.87 -8.07 -17.82
C ASN A 354 12.85 -6.96 -18.23
N ALA A 355 12.65 -5.73 -17.73
CA ALA A 355 13.55 -4.60 -17.95
C ALA A 355 14.97 -4.89 -17.45
N ILE A 356 15.12 -5.36 -16.21
CA ILE A 356 16.42 -5.71 -15.61
C ILE A 356 17.11 -6.78 -16.46
N ALA A 357 16.44 -7.90 -16.73
CA ALA A 357 17.04 -9.01 -17.50
C ALA A 357 17.50 -8.55 -18.90
N THR A 358 16.71 -7.68 -19.53
CA THR A 358 17.02 -7.10 -20.83
C THR A 358 18.26 -6.21 -20.78
N PHE A 359 18.36 -5.29 -19.82
CA PHE A 359 19.53 -4.42 -19.70
C PHE A 359 20.79 -5.18 -19.33
N THR A 360 20.70 -6.16 -18.43
CA THR A 360 21.84 -7.02 -18.09
C THR A 360 22.36 -7.76 -19.33
N THR A 361 21.45 -8.25 -20.20
CA THR A 361 21.82 -8.93 -21.44
C THR A 361 22.50 -7.97 -22.43
N GLN A 362 21.96 -6.76 -22.61
CA GLN A 362 22.54 -5.77 -23.52
C GLN A 362 23.88 -5.23 -23.02
N ALA A 363 24.02 -5.00 -21.71
CA ALA A 363 25.28 -4.61 -21.09
C ALA A 363 26.34 -5.69 -21.32
N GLN A 364 25.98 -6.97 -21.17
CA GLN A 364 26.89 -8.08 -21.43
C GLN A 364 27.30 -8.16 -22.91
N ASN A 365 26.37 -7.97 -23.85
CA ASN A 365 26.68 -7.96 -25.28
C ASN A 365 27.64 -6.83 -25.68
N VAL A 366 27.52 -5.65 -25.07
CA VAL A 366 28.46 -4.54 -25.33
C VAL A 366 29.80 -4.79 -24.65
N ARG A 367 29.82 -5.40 -23.47
CA ARG A 367 31.07 -5.81 -22.81
C ARG A 367 31.82 -6.86 -23.61
N THR A 368 31.16 -7.86 -24.19
CA THR A 368 31.85 -8.87 -25.00
C THR A 368 32.53 -8.25 -26.23
N ILE A 369 31.94 -7.21 -26.84
CA ILE A 369 32.57 -6.44 -27.92
C ILE A 369 33.80 -5.67 -27.42
N ALA A 370 33.72 -5.08 -26.23
CA ALA A 370 34.86 -4.41 -25.60
C ALA A 370 35.97 -5.39 -25.16
N GLU A 371 35.62 -6.64 -24.88
CA GLU A 371 36.54 -7.71 -24.44
C GLU A 371 37.08 -8.57 -25.60
N GLN A 372 36.57 -8.40 -26.82
CA GLN A 372 37.13 -9.05 -28.02
C GLN A 372 38.58 -8.60 -28.20
N ARG A 373 39.50 -9.45 -27.70
CA ARG A 373 40.94 -9.23 -27.73
C ARG A 373 41.40 -8.80 -29.12
N ILE A 374 42.13 -7.70 -29.15
CA ILE A 374 43.16 -7.42 -30.15
C ILE A 374 44.12 -8.62 -30.12
N VAL A 375 43.90 -9.61 -31.00
CA VAL A 375 44.93 -10.61 -31.28
C VAL A 375 45.97 -9.86 -32.10
N VAL A 376 46.96 -9.28 -31.41
CA VAL A 376 48.20 -8.86 -32.07
C VAL A 376 48.85 -10.16 -32.56
N PRO A 377 48.97 -10.41 -33.87
CA PRO A 377 49.75 -11.55 -34.33
C PRO A 377 51.17 -11.39 -33.76
N PRO A 378 51.78 -12.45 -33.20
CA PRO A 378 53.12 -12.35 -32.64
C PRO A 378 54.05 -11.77 -33.70
N ARG A 379 54.72 -10.68 -33.37
CA ARG A 379 55.79 -10.09 -34.19
C ARG A 379 56.79 -11.20 -34.47
N GLN A 380 56.82 -11.70 -35.71
CA GLN A 380 57.93 -12.49 -36.19
C GLN A 380 59.11 -11.53 -36.31
N ASP A 381 59.99 -11.52 -35.32
CA ASP A 381 61.28 -10.87 -35.45
C ASP A 381 62.03 -11.53 -36.62
N PRO A 382 62.54 -10.77 -37.61
CA PRO A 382 63.34 -11.34 -38.67
C PRO A 382 64.60 -11.97 -38.08
N PRO A 383 65.06 -13.13 -38.60
CA PRO A 383 66.19 -13.84 -38.03
C PRO A 383 67.45 -12.98 -38.04
N ARG A 384 68.04 -12.81 -36.86
CA ARG A 384 69.36 -12.19 -36.66
C ARG A 384 70.39 -12.91 -37.53
N ARG A 385 70.93 -12.18 -38.49
CA ARG A 385 72.09 -12.55 -39.31
C ARG A 385 73.27 -12.73 -38.36
N ALA A 386 73.80 -13.95 -38.25
CA ALA A 386 75.00 -14.25 -37.49
C ALA A 386 76.22 -13.66 -38.22
N GLU A 387 77.07 -12.98 -37.46
CA GLU A 387 78.35 -12.43 -37.89
C GLU A 387 79.36 -13.54 -38.21
N GLU A 388 80.12 -13.33 -39.28
CA GLU A 388 81.25 -14.13 -39.75
C GLU A 388 82.49 -13.98 -38.85
N LYS A 389 83.23 -15.09 -38.65
CA LYS A 389 84.72 -15.14 -38.67
C LYS A 389 85.24 -16.62 -38.64
N PRO A 390 86.49 -16.93 -39.04
CA PRO A 390 86.77 -17.45 -40.38
C PRO A 390 87.59 -18.78 -40.46
N THR A 391 87.44 -19.45 -41.61
CA THR A 391 88.36 -20.28 -42.43
C THR A 391 89.19 -21.45 -41.84
N GLN A 392 88.96 -22.66 -42.38
CA GLN A 392 89.95 -23.63 -42.95
C GLN A 392 89.19 -24.89 -43.46
N SER A 393 88.94 -25.03 -44.77
CA SER A 393 89.73 -25.76 -45.78
C SER A 393 89.83 -27.28 -45.59
N ILE A 394 89.19 -28.08 -46.48
CA ILE A 394 89.81 -29.07 -47.41
C ILE A 394 88.73 -30.03 -48.01
N ALA A 395 88.79 -30.16 -49.34
CA ALA A 395 88.39 -31.28 -50.22
C ALA A 395 86.91 -31.56 -50.58
N ASP A 396 86.59 -31.23 -51.84
CA ASP A 396 85.71 -31.97 -52.77
C ASP A 396 86.38 -33.33 -53.17
N PRO A 397 85.67 -34.36 -53.73
CA PRO A 397 84.75 -34.19 -54.86
C PRO A 397 83.46 -35.06 -54.90
N SER A 398 82.50 -34.55 -55.68
CA SER A 398 81.38 -35.18 -56.43
C SER A 398 81.69 -36.57 -57.07
N PRO A 399 80.76 -37.36 -57.70
CA PRO A 399 79.41 -37.01 -58.20
C PRO A 399 78.30 -38.11 -58.24
N ALA A 400 77.10 -37.67 -58.67
CA ALA A 400 76.10 -38.33 -59.55
C ALA A 400 75.22 -39.51 -59.06
N SER A 401 73.89 -39.38 -59.27
CA SER A 401 73.06 -40.29 -60.11
C SER A 401 71.56 -39.94 -59.96
N THR A 402 70.91 -39.31 -60.95
CA THR A 402 70.03 -39.87 -62.02
C THR A 402 68.72 -40.59 -61.60
N ARG A 403 67.61 -40.11 -62.21
CA ARG A 403 66.36 -40.80 -62.64
C ARG A 403 65.48 -41.41 -61.53
N ASP A 404 64.15 -41.38 -61.55
CA ASP A 404 63.18 -41.58 -62.64
C ASP A 404 61.80 -40.95 -62.31
N MET A 405 61.05 -40.55 -63.35
CA MET A 405 59.58 -40.36 -63.36
C MET A 405 58.87 -41.74 -63.49
N PRO A 406 57.56 -41.90 -63.78
CA PRO A 406 56.32 -41.12 -63.54
C PRO A 406 55.18 -41.99 -62.92
N ALA A 407 53.98 -41.40 -62.74
CA ALA A 407 52.70 -41.86 -63.35
C ALA A 407 51.47 -41.92 -62.40
N MET A 408 50.41 -41.22 -62.86
CA MET A 408 48.96 -41.56 -62.89
C MET A 408 48.25 -41.89 -61.55
N PHE A 409 47.11 -41.30 -61.20
CA PHE A 409 45.77 -41.29 -61.85
C PHE A 409 44.93 -40.16 -61.18
N ILE A 410 44.22 -39.24 -61.84
CA ILE A 410 42.84 -39.30 -62.42
C ILE A 410 41.86 -40.08 -61.52
N GLY A 411 40.66 -39.66 -61.12
CA GLY A 411 39.71 -38.59 -61.43
C GLY A 411 38.49 -38.75 -60.50
N PHE A 412 37.77 -37.68 -60.16
CA PHE A 412 36.45 -37.24 -60.67
C PHE A 412 35.19 -37.96 -60.15
N GLY A 413 34.20 -37.12 -59.83
CA GLY A 413 32.76 -37.41 -59.78
C GLY A 413 32.21 -37.43 -58.36
N SER A 414 31.14 -36.73 -57.98
CA SER A 414 30.22 -35.82 -58.69
C SER A 414 29.33 -35.17 -57.62
#